data_AF-A0A0S7EVQ3-F1
#
_entry.id   AF-A0A0S7EVQ3-F1
#
_cell.length_a   1.000
_cell.length_b   1.000
_cell.length_c   1.000
_cell.angle_alpha   90.00
_cell.angle_beta   90.00
_cell.angle_gamma   90.00
#
_symmetry.space_group_name_H-M   'P 1'
#
loop_
_entity.id
_entity.type
_entity.pdbx_description
1 polymer ?
#
loop_
_entity_poly.entity_id
_entity_poly.type
_entity_poly.pdbx_seq_one_letter_code
_entity_poly.pdbx_strand_id
1 'polypeptide(L)'
;SYQKGIASLTAASTPLSPLTFQCEFIKLRIDTLQALSQLICTCNSLKTSPPPAIATTIALTSGNDVQRCGRISMQMKFCMDEFRGLAARYADLHQSLFDA
;
A
#
# COMPACT_ATOMS: atom_id res chain seq x y z
N SER A 1 -11.81 -13.09 2.69
CA SER A 1 -12.77 -13.35 1.60
C SER A 1 -12.19 -13.07 0.22
N TYR A 2 -11.54 -11.93 -0.02
CA TYR A 2 -10.93 -11.61 -1.33
C TYR A 2 -9.95 -12.68 -1.87
N GLN A 3 -9.04 -13.17 -1.03
CA GLN A 3 -8.06 -14.21 -1.43
C GLN A 3 -8.74 -15.51 -1.92
N LYS A 4 -9.86 -15.89 -1.30
CA LYS A 4 -10.65 -17.05 -1.76
C LYS A 4 -11.33 -16.74 -3.10
N GLY A 5 -11.86 -15.53 -3.26
CA GLY A 5 -12.51 -15.08 -4.50
C GLY A 5 -11.55 -15.07 -5.70
N ILE A 6 -10.33 -14.53 -5.54
CA ILE A 6 -9.35 -14.53 -6.64
C ILE A 6 -8.88 -15.94 -6.99
N ALA A 7 -8.75 -16.85 -6.01
CA ALA A 7 -8.41 -18.24 -6.28
C ALA A 7 -9.50 -18.93 -7.12
N SER A 8 -10.76 -18.74 -6.76
CA SER A 8 -11.89 -19.27 -7.54
C SER A 8 -11.96 -18.66 -8.95
N LEU A 9 -11.74 -17.34 -9.08
CA LEU A 9 -11.75 -16.67 -10.37
C LEU A 9 -10.61 -17.15 -11.28
N THR A 10 -9.40 -17.28 -10.72
CA THR A 10 -8.23 -17.76 -11.46
C THR A 10 -8.46 -19.20 -11.93
N ALA A 11 -9.06 -20.05 -11.09
CA ALA A 11 -9.41 -21.42 -11.46
C ALA A 11 -10.48 -21.52 -12.56
N ALA A 12 -11.36 -20.51 -12.68
CA ALA A 12 -12.37 -20.43 -13.74
C ALA A 12 -11.82 -19.88 -15.06
N SER A 13 -10.63 -19.27 -15.06
CA SER A 13 -9.97 -18.79 -16.28
C SER A 13 -9.47 -19.98 -17.10
N THR A 14 -9.79 -19.99 -18.39
CA THR A 14 -9.37 -21.06 -19.31
C THR A 14 -8.59 -20.49 -20.48
N PRO A 15 -7.81 -21.30 -21.23
CA PRO A 15 -7.13 -20.82 -22.43
C PRO A 15 -8.09 -20.31 -23.51
N LEU A 16 -9.31 -20.85 -23.59
CA LEU A 16 -10.32 -20.45 -24.58
C LEU A 16 -11.08 -19.18 -24.16
N SER A 17 -11.18 -18.93 -22.86
CA SER A 17 -11.81 -17.73 -22.29
C SER A 17 -10.96 -17.23 -21.12
N PRO A 18 -9.88 -16.49 -21.42
CA PRO A 18 -8.97 -15.99 -20.40
C PRO A 18 -9.61 -14.84 -19.63
N LEU A 19 -9.51 -14.87 -18.30
CA LEU A 19 -9.99 -13.81 -17.40
C LEU A 19 -8.85 -12.93 -16.89
N THR A 20 -7.87 -12.65 -17.76
CA THR A 20 -6.60 -11.97 -17.41
C THR A 20 -6.86 -10.62 -16.74
N PHE A 21 -7.65 -9.75 -17.39
CA PHE A 21 -7.94 -8.42 -16.86
C PHE A 21 -8.64 -8.49 -15.49
N GLN A 22 -9.64 -9.35 -15.35
CA GLN A 22 -10.41 -9.49 -14.11
C GLN A 22 -9.52 -10.00 -12.97
N CYS A 23 -8.63 -10.94 -13.26
CA CYS A 23 -7.67 -11.45 -12.28
C CYS A 23 -6.70 -10.36 -11.84
N GLU A 24 -6.09 -9.63 -12.77
CA GLU A 24 -5.15 -8.54 -12.47
C GLU A 24 -5.82 -7.37 -11.73
N PHE A 25 -7.02 -6.99 -12.14
CA PHE A 25 -7.79 -5.95 -11.46
C PHE A 25 -8.10 -6.30 -10.01
N ILE A 26 -8.55 -7.54 -9.75
CA ILE A 26 -8.87 -7.98 -8.38
C ILE A 26 -7.59 -8.07 -7.53
N LYS A 27 -6.46 -8.52 -8.09
CA LYS A 27 -5.17 -8.49 -7.38
C LYS A 27 -4.79 -7.06 -6.97
N LEU A 28 -4.87 -6.09 -7.89
CA LEU A 28 -4.63 -4.68 -7.55
C LEU A 28 -5.59 -4.15 -6.49
N ARG A 29 -6.86 -4.60 -6.52
CA ARG A 29 -7.83 -4.22 -5.49
C ARG A 29 -7.47 -4.79 -4.12
N ILE A 30 -6.99 -6.03 -4.07
CA ILE A 30 -6.49 -6.66 -2.84
C ILE A 30 -5.31 -5.86 -2.29
N ASP A 31 -4.31 -5.57 -3.12
CA ASP A 31 -3.13 -4.81 -2.72
C ASP A 31 -3.52 -3.41 -2.22
N THR A 32 -4.48 -2.76 -2.87
CA THR A 32 -5.01 -1.46 -2.42
C THR A 32 -5.62 -1.54 -1.02
N LEU A 33 -6.42 -2.58 -0.74
CA LEU A 33 -7.00 -2.78 0.58
C LEU A 33 -5.94 -3.08 1.63
N GLN A 34 -4.87 -3.80 1.27
CA GLN A 34 -3.73 -4.05 2.15
C GLN A 34 -2.96 -2.77 2.44
N ALA A 35 -2.70 -1.93 1.43
CA ALA A 35 -2.05 -0.63 1.61
C ALA A 35 -2.88 0.32 2.50
N LEU A 36 -4.21 0.34 2.32
CA LEU A 36 -5.12 1.09 3.19
C LEU A 36 -5.10 0.58 4.63
N SER A 37 -5.11 -0.74 4.83
CA SER A 37 -4.99 -1.35 6.15
C SER A 37 -3.66 -0.98 6.83
N GLN A 38 -2.56 -1.01 6.07
CA GLN A 38 -1.24 -0.61 6.55
C GLN A 38 -1.19 0.88 6.92
N LEU A 39 -1.83 1.75 6.14
CA LEU A 39 -1.96 3.16 6.46
C LEU A 39 -2.73 3.36 7.78
N ILE A 40 -3.87 2.68 7.95
CA ILE A 40 -4.66 2.76 9.19
C ILE A 40 -3.84 2.29 10.39
N CYS A 41 -3.12 1.18 10.26
CA CYS A 41 -2.22 0.67 11.29
C CYS A 41 -1.15 1.70 11.67
N THR A 42 -0.51 2.29 10.65
CA THR A 42 0.48 3.37 10.82
C THR A 42 -0.13 4.58 11.54
N CYS A 43 -1.32 5.02 11.12
CA CYS A 43 -2.06 6.10 11.76
C CYS A 43 -2.37 5.82 13.23
N ASN A 44 -2.74 4.59 13.57
CA ASN A 44 -2.98 4.18 14.96
C ASN A 44 -1.69 4.20 15.80
N SER A 45 -0.54 3.89 15.19
CA SER A 45 0.76 4.00 15.86
C SER A 45 1.20 5.45 16.14
N LEU A 46 0.59 6.50 15.53
CA LEU A 46 0.89 7.89 15.92
C LEU A 46 0.66 8.13 17.41
N LYS A 47 -0.38 7.51 17.98
CA LYS A 47 -0.71 7.66 19.40
C LYS A 47 0.34 7.07 20.34
N THR A 48 1.26 6.27 19.80
CA THR A 48 2.35 5.60 20.54
C THR A 48 3.70 6.28 20.34
N SER A 49 3.74 7.49 19.77
CA SER A 49 4.98 8.27 19.61
C SER A 49 5.67 8.50 20.96
N PRO A 50 7.03 8.52 21.00
CA PRO A 50 7.76 8.70 22.25
C PRO A 50 7.37 10.03 22.93
N PRO A 51 7.45 10.11 24.28
CA PRO A 51 7.17 11.32 25.03
C PRO A 51 7.86 12.56 24.42
N PRO A 52 7.23 13.76 24.44
CA PRO A 52 7.75 14.97 23.80
C PRO A 52 9.20 15.32 24.14
N ALA A 53 9.63 15.06 25.37
CA ALA A 53 11.00 15.28 25.82
C ALA A 53 12.02 14.40 25.05
N ILE A 54 11.71 13.14 24.82
CA ILE A 54 12.57 12.20 24.09
C ILE A 54 12.60 12.55 22.60
N ALA A 55 11.43 12.81 22.01
CA ALA A 55 11.31 13.24 20.61
C ALA A 55 12.11 14.54 20.34
N THR A 56 12.06 15.50 21.27
CA THR A 56 12.77 16.78 21.18
C THR A 56 14.27 16.58 21.22
N THR A 57 14.78 15.77 22.15
CA THR A 57 16.21 15.45 22.24
C THR A 57 16.72 14.76 20.98
N ILE A 58 15.97 13.79 20.43
CA ILE A 58 16.37 13.09 19.19
C ILE A 58 16.45 14.05 18.00
N ALA A 59 15.50 14.98 17.87
CA ALA A 59 15.51 15.96 16.79
C ALA A 59 16.67 16.95 16.91
N LEU A 60 16.94 17.42 18.13
CA LEU A 60 18.09 18.30 18.43
C LEU A 60 19.43 17.62 18.14
N THR A 61 19.60 16.35 18.54
CA THR A 61 20.85 15.60 18.29
C THR A 61 21.02 15.21 16.83
N SER A 62 19.93 14.91 16.11
CA SER A 62 19.98 14.57 14.68
C SER A 62 20.02 15.78 13.75
N GLY A 63 19.74 16.99 14.23
CA GLY A 63 19.60 18.20 13.39
C GLY A 63 18.42 18.13 12.40
N ASN A 64 17.45 17.24 12.63
CA ASN A 64 16.34 16.99 11.73
C ASN A 64 15.01 16.93 12.50
N ASP A 65 14.17 17.94 12.35
CA ASP A 65 12.87 18.04 13.04
C ASP A 65 11.91 16.90 12.69
N VAL A 66 12.04 16.26 11.52
CA VAL A 66 11.21 15.10 11.12
C VAL A 66 11.46 13.89 12.04
N GLN A 67 12.60 13.83 12.71
CA GLN A 67 12.91 12.78 13.69
C GLN A 67 12.05 12.89 14.96
N ARG A 68 11.37 14.01 15.21
CA ARG A 68 10.37 14.11 16.30
C ARG A 68 9.23 13.12 16.13
N CYS A 69 8.88 12.80 14.89
CA CYS A 69 7.84 11.83 14.57
C CYS A 69 8.37 10.38 14.67
N GLY A 70 9.68 10.19 14.88
CA GLY A 70 10.31 8.88 15.04
C GLY A 70 10.10 7.97 13.83
N ARG A 71 9.86 6.68 14.09
CA ARG A 71 9.71 5.65 13.05
C ARG A 71 8.50 5.86 12.15
N ILE A 72 7.55 6.70 12.53
CA ILE A 72 6.34 6.85 11.74
C ILE A 72 6.58 7.57 10.42
N SER A 73 7.52 8.51 10.36
CA SER A 73 7.86 9.20 9.11
C SER A 73 8.32 8.20 8.04
N MET A 74 9.07 7.17 8.46
CA MET A 74 9.49 6.08 7.58
C MET A 74 8.31 5.21 7.15
N GLN A 75 7.42 4.87 8.07
CA GLN A 75 6.25 4.05 7.77
C GLN A 75 5.24 4.78 6.85
N MET A 76 5.10 6.10 7.01
CA MET A 76 4.27 6.94 6.17
C MET A 76 4.86 7.08 4.76
N LYS A 77 6.19 7.21 4.67
CA LYS A 77 6.91 7.17 3.39
C LYS A 77 6.69 5.84 2.67
N PHE A 78 6.80 4.73 3.40
CA PHE A 78 6.51 3.41 2.85
C PHE A 78 5.07 3.33 2.29
N CYS A 79 4.07 3.78 3.05
CA CYS A 79 2.68 3.81 2.57
C CYS A 79 2.53 4.67 1.29
N MET A 80 3.19 5.83 1.24
CA MET A 80 3.18 6.71 0.07
C MET A 80 3.78 6.01 -1.16
N ASP A 81 4.93 5.35 -1.01
CA ASP A 81 5.60 4.65 -2.10
C ASP A 81 4.75 3.46 -2.60
N GLU A 82 4.09 2.73 -1.69
CA GLU A 82 3.12 1.68 -2.05
C GLU A 82 1.94 2.23 -2.87
N PHE A 83 1.35 3.37 -2.45
CA PHE A 83 0.26 3.99 -3.21
C PHE A 83 0.70 4.50 -4.59
N ARG A 84 1.94 5.00 -4.73
CA ARG A 84 2.51 5.35 -6.03
C ARG A 84 2.68 4.12 -6.92
N GLY A 85 3.21 3.03 -6.38
CA GLY A 85 3.33 1.76 -7.08
C GLY A 85 1.97 1.21 -7.52
N LEU A 86 0.94 1.31 -6.67
CA LEU A 86 -0.43 0.94 -7.03
C LEU A 86 -0.98 1.81 -8.15
N ALA A 87 -0.79 3.13 -8.08
CA ALA A 87 -1.26 4.05 -9.12
C ALA A 87 -0.62 3.76 -10.48
N ALA A 88 0.69 3.48 -10.50
CA ALA A 88 1.40 3.08 -11.72
C ALA A 88 0.82 1.78 -12.31
N ARG A 89 0.66 0.73 -11.50
CA ARG A 89 0.09 -0.54 -11.97
C ARG A 89 -1.37 -0.42 -12.42
N TYR A 90 -2.16 0.47 -11.81
CA TYR A 90 -3.51 0.78 -12.29
C TYR A 90 -3.48 1.46 -13.66
N ALA A 91 -2.54 2.38 -13.89
CA ALA A 91 -2.37 3.02 -15.18
C ALA A 91 -1.94 2.01 -16.25
N ASP A 92 -0.99 1.12 -15.94
CA ASP A 92 -0.54 0.06 -16.85
C ASP A 92 -1.70 -0.89 -17.22
N LEU A 93 -2.48 -1.33 -16.22
CA LEU A 93 -3.66 -2.17 -16.45
C LEU A 93 -4.72 -1.42 -17.28
N HIS A 94 -4.90 -0.13 -17.07
CA HIS A 94 -5.82 0.68 -17.86
C HIS A 94 -5.37 0.79 -19.32
N GLN A 95 -4.08 1.02 -19.57
CA GLN A 95 -3.52 1.07 -20.93
C GLN A 95 -3.65 -0.28 -21.65
N SER A 96 -3.46 -1.39 -20.94
CA SER A 96 -3.59 -2.74 -21.50
C SER A 96 -4.98 -3.07 -22.06
N LEU A 97 -6.03 -2.33 -21.69
CA LEU A 97 -7.38 -2.48 -22.25
C LEU A 97 -7.54 -1.86 -23.64
N PHE A 98 -6.70 -0.89 -23.99
CA PHE A 98 -6.79 -0.15 -25.26
C PHE A 98 -5.79 -0.64 -26.31
N ASP A 99 -4.74 -1.32 -25.89
CA ASP A 99 -3.75 -1.98 -26.77
C ASP A 99 -4.10 -3.46 -27.11
N ALA A 100 -5.31 -3.92 -26.76
CA ALA A 100 -5.81 -5.28 -27.00
C ALA A 100 -6.54 -5.43 -28.35
#